data_AF-A0A9D0BV72-F1
#
_entry.id   AF-A0A9D0BV72-F1
#
_cell.length_a   1.000
_cell.length_b   1.000
_cell.length_c   1.000
_cell.angle_alpha   90.00
_cell.angle_beta   90.00
_cell.angle_gamma   90.00
#
_symmetry.space_group_name_H-M   'P 1'
#
loop_
_entity.id
_entity.type
_entity.pdbx_description
1 polymer ?
#
loop_
_entity_poly.entity_id
_entity_poly.type
_entity_poly.pdbx_seq_one_letter_code
_entity_poly.pdbx_strand_id
1 'polypeptide(L)'
;ANWVDLNRNFPDPQDGPHPDGHPWQPETIAMMNLATAHNFVISANFHGGAEVVNYPWDTWPHIHADNNWYIDICRDYADSAQAHSNPVVYMNDLNNGITNGYAWYEVNGGRQDYMNYWQGCREVTIELSHTKLLPANQLPSHWNYNKASFLKYFENALYGIRGVVTDASTGQPLDAVVRVLAHDLDGSEVFTDPDVGDYHRMLSPGSYNLEFTAEHYLPDTVYNITVTAGNVTVVNVQLQREIITHIDSRKSQTPAPIQLEPNYPNPFNPATTIRFTTSVPAYVNLKVFNTLGEEVKTLLSQPMQPGAHQVVFDGSALAGGIYYYRLQMAVRTEGTPYRLSRTGKLLLIK
;
A
#
# COMPACT_ATOMS: atom_id res chain seq x y z
N ALA A 1 25.78 0.06 17.21
CA ALA A 1 26.84 0.94 17.78
C ALA A 1 26.30 1.96 18.78
N ASN A 2 25.11 2.54 18.55
CA ASN A 2 24.56 3.63 19.36
C ASN A 2 23.53 3.16 20.42
N TRP A 3 23.44 1.86 20.71
CA TRP A 3 22.47 1.28 21.64
C TRP A 3 20.99 1.52 21.28
N VAL A 4 20.71 1.72 19.98
CA VAL A 4 19.34 1.80 19.43
C VAL A 4 18.97 0.45 18.82
N ASP A 5 17.75 -0.02 19.09
CA ASP A 5 17.21 -1.24 18.48
C ASP A 5 16.74 -0.94 17.05
N LEU A 6 17.41 -1.52 16.06
CA LEU A 6 17.08 -1.30 14.66
C LEU A 6 15.69 -1.81 14.30
N ASN A 7 15.14 -2.81 15.00
CA ASN A 7 13.79 -3.30 14.78
C ASN A 7 12.73 -2.54 15.59
N ARG A 8 13.06 -1.33 16.06
CA ARG A 8 12.13 -0.30 16.57
C ARG A 8 12.35 1.05 15.91
N ASN A 9 13.27 1.12 14.94
CA ASN A 9 13.78 2.38 14.41
C ASN A 9 13.23 2.69 13.01
N PHE A 10 12.40 1.84 12.42
CA PHE A 10 11.71 2.15 11.16
C PHE A 10 10.50 3.06 11.41
N PRO A 11 10.01 3.78 10.39
CA PRO A 11 8.70 4.42 10.44
C PRO A 11 7.62 3.40 10.77
N ASP A 12 6.64 3.84 11.55
CA ASP A 12 5.49 3.04 11.98
C ASP A 12 4.17 3.68 11.52
N PRO A 13 3.24 2.90 10.95
CA PRO A 13 2.03 3.48 10.37
C PRO A 13 1.05 4.00 11.43
N GLN A 14 1.20 3.60 12.70
CA GLN A 14 0.46 4.13 13.84
C GLN A 14 1.19 5.31 14.50
N ASP A 15 2.49 5.12 14.78
CA ASP A 15 3.25 5.98 15.70
C ASP A 15 4.18 6.97 14.98
N GLY A 16 4.22 6.93 13.65
CA GLY A 16 4.91 7.90 12.82
C GLY A 16 6.40 7.57 12.58
N PRO A 17 7.23 8.56 12.17
CA PRO A 17 8.56 8.29 11.63
C PRO A 17 9.60 7.77 12.65
N HIS A 18 9.42 8.07 13.94
CA HIS A 18 10.39 7.75 15.00
C HIS A 18 9.67 7.21 16.25
N PRO A 19 9.08 6.00 16.19
CA PRO A 19 8.30 5.44 17.29
C PRO A 19 9.15 5.17 18.54
N ASP A 20 10.45 4.91 18.37
CA ASP A 20 11.41 4.75 19.46
C ASP A 20 11.93 6.09 20.04
N GLY A 21 11.54 7.23 19.47
CA GLY A 21 12.02 8.54 19.86
C GLY A 21 13.48 8.83 19.48
N HIS A 22 14.12 7.97 18.70
CA HIS A 22 15.51 8.12 18.27
C HIS A 22 15.59 8.50 16.78
N PRO A 23 16.64 9.26 16.37
CA PRO A 23 16.94 9.44 14.96
C PRO A 23 17.14 8.10 14.26
N TRP A 24 16.85 8.06 12.95
CA TRP A 24 17.16 6.87 12.15
C TRP A 24 18.65 6.56 12.18
N GLN A 25 18.98 5.31 12.45
CA GLN A 25 20.35 4.82 12.45
C GLN A 25 20.86 4.63 11.01
N PRO A 26 22.18 4.70 10.77
CA PRO A 26 22.75 4.50 9.44
C PRO A 26 22.31 3.20 8.78
N GLU A 27 22.19 2.11 9.55
CA GLU A 27 21.73 0.81 9.09
C GLU A 27 20.25 0.83 8.66
N THR A 28 19.39 1.50 9.44
CA THR A 28 17.97 1.70 9.09
C THR A 28 17.83 2.51 7.80
N ILE A 29 18.57 3.62 7.69
CA ILE A 29 18.57 4.47 6.48
C ILE A 29 19.04 3.66 5.27
N ALA A 30 20.09 2.86 5.41
CA ALA A 30 20.59 2.02 4.32
C ALA A 30 19.53 1.01 3.85
N MET A 31 18.79 0.39 4.78
CA MET A 31 17.70 -0.53 4.44
C MET A 31 16.51 0.17 3.79
N MET A 32 16.09 1.34 4.29
CA MET A 32 15.01 2.12 3.67
C MET A 32 15.38 2.55 2.25
N ASN A 33 16.62 3.02 2.04
CA ASN A 33 17.12 3.38 0.71
C ASN A 33 17.17 2.17 -0.23
N LEU A 34 17.58 0.99 0.27
CA LEU A 34 17.58 -0.25 -0.51
C LEU A 34 16.15 -0.62 -0.92
N ALA A 35 15.20 -0.56 0.02
CA ALA A 35 13.80 -0.87 -0.26
C ALA A 35 13.18 0.09 -1.27
N THR A 36 13.47 1.40 -1.19
CA THR A 36 12.96 2.38 -2.16
C THR A 36 13.61 2.27 -3.54
N ALA A 37 14.84 1.75 -3.62
CA ALA A 37 15.56 1.60 -4.89
C ALA A 37 15.16 0.33 -5.68
N HIS A 38 14.38 -0.58 -5.08
CA HIS A 38 14.07 -1.88 -5.67
C HIS A 38 12.64 -2.31 -5.37
N ASN A 39 11.99 -2.93 -6.34
CA ASN A 39 10.62 -3.44 -6.20
C ASN A 39 10.61 -4.86 -5.59
N PHE A 40 11.00 -4.98 -4.31
CA PHE A 40 11.00 -6.29 -3.63
C PHE A 40 9.57 -6.83 -3.45
N VAL A 41 9.30 -8.01 -3.99
CA VAL A 41 7.96 -8.62 -3.92
C VAL A 41 7.74 -9.45 -2.65
N ILE A 42 8.76 -10.19 -2.21
CA ILE A 42 8.75 -11.02 -1.00
C ILE A 42 10.07 -10.87 -0.27
N SER A 43 10.04 -10.95 1.06
CA SER A 43 11.23 -10.83 1.89
C SER A 43 11.07 -11.61 3.20
N ALA A 44 12.17 -11.91 3.87
CA ALA A 44 12.14 -12.36 5.25
C ALA A 44 13.31 -11.72 6.01
N ASN A 45 13.07 -11.36 7.27
CA ASN A 45 14.13 -11.01 8.20
C ASN A 45 14.27 -12.12 9.25
N PHE A 46 15.49 -12.37 9.72
CA PHE A 46 15.81 -13.53 10.55
C PHE A 46 16.24 -13.11 11.95
N HIS A 47 15.67 -13.74 12.96
CA HIS A 47 15.86 -13.45 14.37
C HIS A 47 16.19 -14.73 15.16
N GLY A 48 16.49 -14.54 16.44
CA GLY A 48 16.63 -15.63 17.41
C GLY A 48 16.12 -15.20 18.78
N GLY A 49 15.70 -16.19 19.56
CA GLY A 49 15.01 -16.04 20.84
C GLY A 49 13.75 -16.92 20.92
N ALA A 50 13.21 -17.32 19.78
CA ALA A 50 12.10 -18.27 19.64
C ALA A 50 12.33 -19.17 18.42
N GLU A 51 11.41 -20.10 18.20
CA GLU A 51 11.32 -20.94 17.00
C GLU A 51 9.91 -20.83 16.39
N VAL A 52 9.66 -19.70 15.73
CA VAL A 52 8.35 -19.34 15.17
C VAL A 52 8.48 -18.45 13.93
N VAL A 53 7.56 -18.60 12.97
CA VAL A 53 7.37 -17.65 11.88
C VAL A 53 6.32 -16.61 12.27
N ASN A 54 6.77 -15.37 12.43
CA ASN A 54 5.98 -14.21 12.78
C ASN A 54 5.53 -13.45 11.52
N TYR A 55 4.24 -13.15 11.39
CA TYR A 55 3.67 -12.45 10.24
C TYR A 55 2.89 -11.18 10.65
N PRO A 56 2.70 -10.23 9.71
CA PRO A 56 2.05 -8.95 9.99
C PRO A 56 0.62 -9.06 10.55
N TRP A 57 0.13 -8.04 11.24
CA TRP A 57 0.87 -6.85 11.68
C TRP A 57 1.59 -7.09 13.00
N ASP A 58 2.73 -6.44 13.18
CA ASP A 58 3.45 -6.30 14.45
C ASP A 58 2.88 -5.15 15.29
N THR A 59 2.48 -4.05 14.63
CA THR A 59 2.03 -2.80 15.27
C THR A 59 0.52 -2.80 15.59
N TRP A 60 -0.30 -3.47 14.77
CA TRP A 60 -1.76 -3.38 14.86
C TRP A 60 -2.47 -4.65 15.33
N PRO A 61 -3.56 -4.52 16.12
CA PRO A 61 -4.40 -5.65 16.54
C PRO A 61 -5.34 -6.16 15.44
N HIS A 62 -5.62 -5.37 14.41
CA HIS A 62 -6.43 -5.83 13.29
C HIS A 62 -5.56 -6.64 12.31
N ILE A 63 -6.18 -7.49 11.51
CA ILE A 63 -5.46 -8.40 10.62
C ILE A 63 -5.15 -7.75 9.27
N HIS A 64 -4.05 -8.17 8.65
CA HIS A 64 -3.66 -7.76 7.29
C HIS A 64 -4.68 -8.25 6.25
N ALA A 65 -4.89 -7.50 5.15
CA ALA A 65 -5.80 -7.89 4.07
C ALA A 65 -5.51 -9.30 3.50
N ASP A 66 -4.22 -9.59 3.31
CA ASP A 66 -3.69 -10.90 2.88
C ASP A 66 -3.48 -11.91 4.04
N ASN A 67 -4.17 -11.80 5.18
CA ASN A 67 -3.93 -12.65 6.36
C ASN A 67 -3.93 -14.16 6.07
N ASN A 68 -4.88 -14.64 5.27
CA ASN A 68 -4.94 -16.08 4.95
C ASN A 68 -3.72 -16.53 4.15
N TRP A 69 -3.25 -15.70 3.21
CA TRP A 69 -2.04 -15.99 2.44
C TRP A 69 -0.81 -16.02 3.35
N TYR A 70 -0.71 -15.10 4.32
CA TYR A 70 0.35 -15.12 5.33
C TYR A 70 0.34 -16.39 6.17
N ILE A 71 -0.84 -16.79 6.67
CA ILE A 71 -0.97 -18.02 7.46
C ILE A 71 -0.52 -19.23 6.64
N ASP A 72 -0.95 -19.34 5.38
CA ASP A 72 -0.63 -20.47 4.51
C ASP A 72 0.89 -20.60 4.31
N ILE A 73 1.59 -19.52 3.90
CA ILE A 73 3.03 -19.59 3.65
C ILE A 73 3.87 -19.77 4.92
N CYS A 74 3.43 -19.19 6.04
CA CYS A 74 4.12 -19.36 7.32
C CYS A 74 3.97 -20.78 7.84
N ARG A 75 2.78 -21.36 7.65
CA ARG A 75 2.48 -22.76 7.98
C ARG A 75 3.34 -23.70 7.12
N ASP A 76 3.41 -23.46 5.82
CA ASP A 76 4.23 -24.25 4.90
C ASP A 76 5.73 -24.20 5.27
N TYR A 77 6.23 -23.04 5.69
CA TYR A 77 7.59 -22.91 6.20
C TYR A 77 7.80 -23.76 7.46
N ALA A 78 6.93 -23.58 8.46
CA ALA A 78 7.04 -24.23 9.76
C ALA A 78 6.92 -25.75 9.64
N ASP A 79 5.91 -26.24 8.94
CA ASP A 79 5.66 -27.67 8.73
C ASP A 79 6.81 -28.31 7.95
N SER A 80 7.34 -27.62 6.93
CA SER A 80 8.54 -28.07 6.22
C SER A 80 9.76 -28.13 7.14
N ALA A 81 9.96 -27.14 8.02
CA ALA A 81 11.12 -27.10 8.90
C ALA A 81 11.05 -28.21 9.96
N GLN A 82 9.87 -28.43 10.52
CA GLN A 82 9.56 -29.53 11.44
C GLN A 82 9.88 -30.88 10.78
N ALA A 83 9.40 -31.12 9.55
CA ALA A 83 9.61 -32.38 8.83
C ALA A 83 11.08 -32.69 8.53
N HIS A 84 11.94 -31.68 8.43
CA HIS A 84 13.39 -31.84 8.20
C HIS A 84 14.21 -31.82 9.50
N SER A 85 13.57 -31.61 10.65
CA SER A 85 14.22 -31.65 11.96
C SER A 85 14.25 -33.05 12.55
N ASN A 86 15.31 -33.36 13.30
CA ASN A 86 15.44 -34.62 14.02
C ASN A 86 16.08 -34.37 15.39
N PRO A 87 15.35 -34.58 16.51
CA PRO A 87 13.93 -34.99 16.57
C PRO A 87 12.99 -33.89 16.03
N VAL A 88 11.75 -34.25 15.70
CA VAL A 88 10.70 -33.33 15.19
C VAL A 88 10.18 -32.44 16.33
N VAL A 89 11.02 -31.51 16.76
CA VAL A 89 10.75 -30.56 17.86
C VAL A 89 11.16 -29.13 17.53
N TYR A 90 11.59 -28.88 16.29
CA TYR A 90 12.01 -27.56 15.82
C TYR A 90 10.79 -26.77 15.29
N MET A 91 10.78 -25.45 15.46
CA MET A 91 9.75 -24.56 14.89
C MET A 91 8.33 -24.92 15.37
N ASN A 92 8.17 -25.17 16.67
CA ASN A 92 6.91 -25.61 17.28
C ASN A 92 6.34 -24.64 18.33
N ASP A 93 6.97 -23.47 18.53
CA ASP A 93 6.50 -22.47 19.50
C ASP A 93 5.14 -21.88 19.11
N LEU A 94 4.45 -21.30 20.10
CA LEU A 94 3.18 -20.59 19.93
C LEU A 94 2.11 -21.46 19.22
N ASN A 95 1.57 -21.01 18.09
CA ASN A 95 0.55 -21.74 17.35
C ASN A 95 1.19 -22.75 16.38
N ASN A 96 1.92 -23.72 16.93
CA ASN A 96 2.64 -24.76 16.18
C ASN A 96 3.61 -24.18 15.14
N GLY A 97 4.42 -23.19 15.53
CA GLY A 97 5.47 -22.63 14.68
C GLY A 97 5.08 -21.40 13.87
N ILE A 98 3.87 -20.83 14.07
CA ILE A 98 3.53 -19.51 13.50
C ILE A 98 2.87 -18.59 14.54
N THR A 99 2.92 -17.28 14.30
CA THR A 99 2.18 -16.29 15.07
C THR A 99 1.93 -15.01 14.27
N ASN A 100 0.80 -14.34 14.52
CA ASN A 100 0.68 -12.92 14.19
C ASN A 100 1.54 -12.11 15.17
N GLY A 101 2.19 -11.06 14.68
CA GLY A 101 3.08 -10.18 15.45
C GLY A 101 2.45 -9.61 16.71
N TYR A 102 1.45 -8.76 16.52
CA TYR A 102 0.77 -8.09 17.61
C TYR A 102 0.19 -9.08 18.64
N ALA A 103 -0.37 -10.20 18.17
CA ALA A 103 -0.92 -11.25 19.04
C ALA A 103 0.12 -11.94 19.91
N TRP A 104 1.39 -12.02 19.47
CA TRP A 104 2.48 -12.48 20.30
C TRP A 104 2.92 -11.39 21.28
N TYR A 105 3.32 -10.24 20.76
CA TYR A 105 3.50 -8.98 21.47
C TYR A 105 3.64 -7.83 20.47
N GLU A 106 3.09 -6.67 20.81
CA GLU A 106 3.15 -5.47 19.97
C GLU A 106 4.60 -4.99 19.74
N VAL A 107 4.89 -4.63 18.47
CA VAL A 107 6.15 -4.03 18.05
C VAL A 107 5.87 -2.88 17.10
N ASN A 108 6.19 -1.66 17.54
CA ASN A 108 6.15 -0.47 16.70
C ASN A 108 7.54 -0.19 16.10
N GLY A 109 7.58 0.28 14.86
CA GLY A 109 8.83 0.60 14.14
C GLY A 109 9.66 -0.59 13.71
N GLY A 110 9.00 -1.75 13.54
CA GLY A 110 9.60 -2.96 12.99
C GLY A 110 9.83 -2.86 11.48
N ARG A 111 10.88 -3.50 10.98
CA ARG A 111 11.16 -3.56 9.54
C ARG A 111 10.05 -4.30 8.77
N GLN A 112 9.51 -5.36 9.36
CA GLN A 112 8.47 -6.20 8.75
C GLN A 112 7.28 -5.36 8.31
N ASP A 113 6.69 -4.59 9.22
CA ASP A 113 5.52 -3.76 8.94
C ASP A 113 5.87 -2.61 7.98
N TYR A 114 7.08 -2.05 8.05
CA TYR A 114 7.55 -1.05 7.08
C TYR A 114 7.52 -1.58 5.63
N MET A 115 8.07 -2.78 5.42
CA MET A 115 8.12 -3.42 4.11
C MET A 115 6.71 -3.74 3.58
N ASN A 116 5.81 -4.15 4.48
CA ASN A 116 4.43 -4.49 4.17
C ASN A 116 3.55 -3.29 3.85
N TYR A 117 3.68 -2.21 4.61
CA TYR A 117 2.79 -1.05 4.51
C TYR A 117 3.20 -0.08 3.39
N TRP A 118 4.51 0.21 3.25
CA TRP A 118 4.97 1.24 2.30
C TRP A 118 5.62 0.70 1.04
N GLN A 119 6.22 -0.49 1.07
CA GLN A 119 7.07 -0.97 -0.03
C GLN A 119 6.36 -1.96 -0.95
N GLY A 120 5.08 -2.28 -0.70
CA GLY A 120 4.34 -3.30 -1.45
C GLY A 120 4.94 -4.70 -1.36
N CYS A 121 5.90 -4.90 -0.46
CA CYS A 121 6.61 -6.16 -0.25
C CYS A 121 5.83 -7.05 0.71
N ARG A 122 5.98 -8.37 0.59
CA ARG A 122 5.47 -9.30 1.59
C ARG A 122 6.62 -9.81 2.45
N GLU A 123 6.83 -9.18 3.61
CA GLU A 123 7.87 -9.57 4.56
C GLU A 123 7.30 -10.29 5.78
N VAL A 124 8.01 -11.33 6.25
CA VAL A 124 7.79 -12.00 7.54
C VAL A 124 9.06 -11.98 8.38
N THR A 125 8.93 -12.21 9.68
CA THR A 125 10.03 -12.35 10.64
C THR A 125 10.16 -13.82 11.04
N ILE A 126 11.33 -14.43 10.85
CA ILE A 126 11.55 -15.85 11.16
C ILE A 126 12.52 -15.98 12.33
N GLU A 127 12.01 -16.46 13.46
CA GLU A 127 12.78 -16.78 14.65
C GLU A 127 13.34 -18.20 14.51
N LEU A 128 14.66 -18.33 14.39
CA LEU A 128 15.32 -19.58 13.97
C LEU A 128 15.85 -20.46 15.11
N SER A 129 15.86 -19.97 16.34
CA SER A 129 16.41 -20.71 17.48
C SER A 129 16.09 -20.01 18.79
N HIS A 130 15.82 -20.78 19.86
CA HIS A 130 15.81 -20.24 21.23
C HIS A 130 17.16 -19.66 21.66
N THR A 131 18.27 -20.12 21.05
CA THR A 131 19.63 -19.66 21.38
C THR A 131 20.06 -18.58 20.38
N LYS A 132 20.02 -17.30 20.81
CA LYS A 132 20.39 -16.14 19.97
C LYS A 132 21.78 -16.26 19.32
N LEU A 133 22.75 -16.81 20.05
CA LEU A 133 24.10 -17.09 19.53
C LEU A 133 24.31 -18.60 19.50
N LEU A 134 23.86 -19.22 18.41
CA LEU A 134 23.89 -20.66 18.25
C LEU A 134 25.35 -21.19 18.18
N PRO A 135 25.70 -22.26 18.92
CA PRO A 135 27.00 -22.88 18.82
C PRO A 135 27.33 -23.35 17.39
N ALA A 136 28.57 -23.12 16.94
CA ALA A 136 28.98 -23.40 15.56
C ALA A 136 28.77 -24.85 15.13
N ASN A 137 28.88 -25.81 16.06
CA ASN A 137 28.65 -27.23 15.78
C ASN A 137 27.17 -27.59 15.52
N GLN A 138 26.23 -26.70 15.84
CA GLN A 138 24.79 -26.90 15.57
C GLN A 138 24.32 -26.24 14.27
N LEU A 139 25.15 -25.39 13.65
CA LEU A 139 24.83 -24.71 12.38
C LEU A 139 24.49 -25.69 11.24
N PRO A 140 25.20 -26.81 11.03
CA PRO A 140 24.86 -27.74 9.95
C PRO A 140 23.47 -28.36 10.11
N SER A 141 23.05 -28.65 11.35
CA SER A 141 21.72 -29.17 11.63
C SER A 141 20.64 -28.13 11.33
N HIS A 142 20.79 -26.91 11.84
CA HIS A 142 19.83 -25.82 11.59
C HIS A 142 19.73 -25.47 10.10
N TRP A 143 20.84 -25.52 9.38
CA TRP A 143 20.82 -25.39 7.93
C TRP A 143 19.96 -26.48 7.28
N ASN A 144 20.15 -27.75 7.64
CA ASN A 144 19.38 -28.85 7.07
C ASN A 144 17.89 -28.77 7.44
N TYR A 145 17.55 -28.26 8.63
CA TYR A 145 16.16 -28.06 9.05
C TYR A 145 15.46 -27.01 8.17
N ASN A 146 16.13 -25.90 7.87
CA ASN A 146 15.49 -24.75 7.21
C ASN A 146 15.68 -24.71 5.69
N LYS A 147 16.68 -25.40 5.12
CA LYS A 147 17.03 -25.28 3.69
C LYS A 147 15.83 -25.46 2.76
N ALA A 148 15.03 -26.49 2.97
CA ALA A 148 13.84 -26.75 2.15
C ALA A 148 12.77 -25.67 2.35
N SER A 149 12.60 -25.20 3.59
CA SER A 149 11.64 -24.16 3.94
C SER A 149 12.01 -22.80 3.34
N PHE A 150 13.29 -22.43 3.33
CA PHE A 150 13.76 -21.20 2.68
C PHE A 150 13.44 -21.19 1.19
N LEU A 151 13.72 -22.30 0.49
CA LEU A 151 13.45 -22.40 -0.95
C LEU A 151 11.95 -22.30 -1.23
N LYS A 152 11.12 -23.06 -0.51
CA LYS A 152 9.66 -23.01 -0.64
C LYS A 152 9.08 -21.64 -0.34
N TYR A 153 9.59 -20.96 0.68
CA TYR A 153 9.15 -19.62 1.01
C TYR A 153 9.33 -18.67 -0.18
N PHE A 154 10.53 -18.63 -0.76
CA PHE A 154 10.81 -17.74 -1.90
C PHE A 154 10.18 -18.21 -3.22
N GLU A 155 9.86 -19.50 -3.38
CA GLU A 155 9.07 -20.00 -4.52
C GLU A 155 7.69 -19.33 -4.60
N ASN A 156 7.12 -18.85 -3.49
CA ASN A 156 5.85 -18.11 -3.49
C ASN A 156 5.86 -16.83 -4.34
N ALA A 157 7.03 -16.22 -4.58
CA ALA A 157 7.17 -15.08 -5.49
C ALA A 157 6.74 -15.39 -6.94
N LEU A 158 6.62 -16.67 -7.28
CA LEU A 158 6.25 -17.15 -8.61
C LEU A 158 4.75 -17.40 -8.77
N TYR A 159 3.98 -17.37 -7.68
CA TYR A 159 2.56 -17.74 -7.67
C TYR A 159 1.63 -16.52 -7.53
N GLY A 160 0.33 -16.74 -7.72
CA GLY A 160 -0.66 -15.68 -7.67
C GLY A 160 -0.84 -15.02 -9.04
N ILE A 161 -1.05 -13.71 -9.07
CA ILE A 161 -1.23 -12.93 -10.30
C ILE A 161 0.06 -12.18 -10.61
N ARG A 162 0.45 -12.14 -11.88
CA ARG A 162 1.51 -11.24 -12.36
C ARG A 162 1.21 -10.79 -13.78
N GLY A 163 1.94 -9.81 -14.26
CA GLY A 163 1.87 -9.41 -15.66
C GLY A 163 2.60 -8.10 -15.87
N VAL A 164 2.29 -7.43 -16.98
CA VAL A 164 2.83 -6.11 -17.29
C VAL A 164 1.70 -5.09 -17.49
N VAL A 165 1.95 -3.85 -17.08
CA VAL A 165 1.11 -2.69 -17.37
C VAL A 165 1.86 -1.77 -18.31
N THR A 166 1.25 -1.46 -19.46
CA THR A 166 1.90 -0.65 -20.51
C THR A 166 0.97 0.45 -21.04
N ASP A 167 1.55 1.46 -21.65
CA ASP A 167 0.81 2.48 -22.40
C ASP A 167 0.22 1.86 -23.67
N ALA A 168 -1.10 1.95 -23.86
CA ALA A 168 -1.79 1.34 -24.99
C ALA A 168 -1.35 1.87 -26.37
N SER A 169 -0.79 3.07 -26.44
CA SER A 169 -0.37 3.70 -27.69
C SER A 169 1.10 3.47 -28.03
N THR A 170 1.97 3.47 -27.01
CA THR A 170 3.43 3.39 -27.20
C THR A 170 4.01 2.02 -26.83
N GLY A 171 3.27 1.20 -26.08
CA GLY A 171 3.73 -0.07 -25.53
C GLY A 171 4.80 0.07 -24.44
N GLN A 172 5.11 1.29 -24.00
CA GLN A 172 6.10 1.53 -22.95
C GLN A 172 5.56 1.08 -21.59
N PRO A 173 6.45 0.60 -20.69
CA PRO A 173 6.07 0.27 -19.32
C PRO A 173 5.53 1.49 -18.58
N LEU A 174 4.61 1.24 -17.65
CA LEU A 174 4.02 2.28 -16.81
C LEU A 174 4.37 2.06 -15.34
N ASP A 175 4.57 3.16 -14.62
CA ASP A 175 4.51 3.22 -13.17
C ASP A 175 3.04 3.24 -12.74
N ALA A 176 2.52 2.08 -12.36
CA ALA A 176 1.12 1.83 -12.09
C ALA A 176 0.90 1.17 -10.72
N VAL A 177 -0.24 1.48 -10.12
CA VAL A 177 -0.77 0.82 -8.92
C VAL A 177 -1.73 -0.28 -9.36
N VAL A 178 -1.56 -1.47 -8.79
CA VAL A 178 -2.42 -2.64 -8.96
C VAL A 178 -3.13 -2.93 -7.65
N ARG A 179 -4.45 -2.74 -7.63
CA ARG A 179 -5.29 -2.89 -6.44
C ARG A 179 -6.33 -3.99 -6.63
N VAL A 180 -6.42 -4.89 -5.67
CA VAL A 180 -7.50 -5.87 -5.55
C VAL A 180 -8.72 -5.20 -4.92
N LEU A 181 -9.78 -5.01 -5.70
CA LEU A 181 -10.98 -4.31 -5.26
C LEU A 181 -11.68 -5.05 -4.12
N ALA A 182 -12.15 -4.29 -3.13
CA ALA A 182 -12.82 -4.78 -1.92
C ALA A 182 -12.00 -5.77 -1.08
N HIS A 183 -10.68 -5.78 -1.27
CA HIS A 183 -9.73 -6.61 -0.52
C HIS A 183 -8.59 -5.77 0.02
N ASP A 184 -7.91 -5.01 -0.84
CA ASP A 184 -6.72 -4.25 -0.43
C ASP A 184 -7.05 -3.13 0.55
N LEU A 185 -6.26 -3.07 1.62
CA LEU A 185 -6.33 -2.12 2.72
C LEU A 185 -4.92 -1.89 3.26
N ASP A 186 -4.72 -0.76 3.94
CA ASP A 186 -3.51 -0.50 4.74
C ASP A 186 -2.18 -0.76 4.00
N GLY A 187 -2.11 -0.29 2.75
CA GLY A 187 -0.90 -0.39 1.92
C GLY A 187 -0.71 -1.74 1.21
N SER A 188 -1.70 -2.63 1.23
CA SER A 188 -1.58 -3.96 0.62
C SER A 188 -1.66 -3.99 -0.92
N GLU A 189 -1.92 -2.86 -1.59
CA GLU A 189 -1.73 -2.77 -3.04
C GLU A 189 -0.28 -3.07 -3.45
N VAL A 190 -0.07 -3.38 -4.74
CA VAL A 190 1.27 -3.57 -5.31
C VAL A 190 1.51 -2.61 -6.46
N PHE A 191 2.77 -2.39 -6.77
CA PHE A 191 3.22 -1.46 -7.79
C PHE A 191 3.95 -2.21 -8.89
N THR A 192 3.90 -1.66 -10.09
CA THR A 192 4.75 -2.13 -11.18
C THR A 192 6.18 -1.65 -11.01
N ASP A 193 7.15 -2.38 -11.52
CA ASP A 193 8.48 -1.83 -11.80
C ASP A 193 8.39 -0.86 -12.98
N PRO A 194 8.75 0.44 -12.84
CA PRO A 194 8.60 1.41 -13.91
C PRO A 194 9.53 1.17 -15.11
N ASP A 195 10.64 0.43 -14.94
CA ASP A 195 11.60 0.17 -16.01
C ASP A 195 11.11 -0.91 -16.98
N VAL A 196 10.26 -1.83 -16.51
CA VAL A 196 9.78 -2.99 -17.29
C VAL A 196 8.26 -3.20 -17.27
N GLY A 197 7.55 -2.48 -16.40
CA GLY A 197 6.10 -2.45 -16.25
C GLY A 197 5.54 -3.68 -15.55
N ASP A 198 6.38 -4.59 -15.04
CA ASP A 198 5.93 -5.84 -14.45
C ASP A 198 5.46 -5.67 -13.00
N TYR A 199 4.50 -6.49 -12.58
CA TYR A 199 3.99 -6.49 -11.21
C TYR A 199 3.76 -7.92 -10.73
N HIS A 200 3.78 -8.10 -9.41
CA HIS A 200 3.56 -9.38 -8.75
C HIS A 200 2.55 -9.21 -7.61
N ARG A 201 1.47 -9.98 -7.64
CA ARG A 201 0.42 -9.99 -6.61
C ARG A 201 0.19 -11.41 -6.13
N MET A 202 0.89 -11.77 -5.07
CA MET A 202 0.72 -13.06 -4.38
C MET A 202 -0.61 -13.05 -3.61
N LEU A 203 -1.44 -14.06 -3.82
CA LEU A 203 -2.79 -14.19 -3.27
C LEU A 203 -3.09 -15.66 -2.98
N SER A 204 -3.93 -15.91 -1.97
CA SER A 204 -4.53 -17.24 -1.78
C SER A 204 -5.42 -17.61 -2.99
N PRO A 205 -5.73 -18.90 -3.19
CA PRO A 205 -6.65 -19.32 -4.24
C PRO A 205 -8.02 -18.65 -4.11
N GLY A 206 -8.57 -18.15 -5.21
CA GLY A 206 -9.80 -17.36 -5.20
C GLY A 206 -10.13 -16.72 -6.53
N SER A 207 -11.17 -15.88 -6.53
CA SER A 207 -11.55 -15.04 -7.67
C SER A 207 -11.45 -13.57 -7.26
N TYR A 208 -10.76 -12.77 -8.07
CA TYR A 208 -10.37 -11.40 -7.73
C TYR A 208 -10.70 -10.43 -8.87
N ASN A 209 -10.96 -9.18 -8.51
CA ASN A 209 -11.09 -8.06 -9.46
C ASN A 209 -9.92 -7.10 -9.22
N LEU A 210 -9.12 -6.86 -10.25
CA LEU A 210 -7.95 -5.99 -10.15
C LEU A 210 -8.20 -4.68 -10.90
N GLU A 211 -8.07 -3.56 -10.20
CA GLU A 211 -8.03 -2.21 -10.75
C GLU A 211 -6.57 -1.80 -10.97
N PHE A 212 -6.30 -1.23 -12.15
CA PHE A 212 -5.01 -0.75 -12.58
C PHE A 212 -5.11 0.76 -12.79
N THR A 213 -4.23 1.52 -12.13
CA THR A 213 -4.20 2.99 -12.22
C THR A 213 -2.78 3.48 -12.45
N ALA A 214 -2.62 4.53 -13.25
CA ALA A 214 -1.34 5.21 -13.45
C ALA A 214 -1.60 6.72 -13.63
N GLU A 215 -0.63 7.57 -13.27
CA GLU A 215 -0.80 9.02 -13.38
C GLU A 215 -1.05 9.45 -14.84
N HIS A 216 -2.13 10.20 -15.08
CA HIS A 216 -2.59 10.62 -16.42
C HIS A 216 -3.14 9.50 -17.33
N TYR A 217 -3.50 8.35 -16.77
CA TYR A 217 -4.17 7.27 -17.50
C TYR A 217 -5.57 7.02 -16.96
N LEU A 218 -6.48 6.62 -17.86
CA LEU A 218 -7.79 6.14 -17.47
C LEU A 218 -7.61 4.81 -16.72
N PRO A 219 -8.25 4.63 -15.55
CA PRO A 219 -8.18 3.36 -14.84
C PRO A 219 -8.83 2.25 -15.66
N ASP A 220 -8.29 1.05 -15.56
CA ASP A 220 -8.90 -0.16 -16.14
C ASP A 220 -9.11 -1.20 -15.05
N THR A 221 -10.12 -2.07 -15.21
CA THR A 221 -10.43 -3.12 -14.24
C THR A 221 -10.64 -4.45 -14.94
N VAL A 222 -9.87 -5.45 -14.53
CA VAL A 222 -10.03 -6.83 -14.99
C VAL A 222 -10.78 -7.61 -13.93
N TYR A 223 -11.93 -8.17 -14.33
CA TYR A 223 -12.85 -8.85 -13.42
C TYR A 223 -12.70 -10.37 -13.45
N ASN A 224 -13.03 -11.02 -12.33
CA ASN A 224 -13.12 -12.48 -12.18
C ASN A 224 -11.83 -13.24 -12.52
N ILE A 225 -10.68 -12.68 -12.15
CA ILE A 225 -9.37 -13.35 -12.30
C ILE A 225 -9.31 -14.50 -11.31
N THR A 226 -9.15 -15.72 -11.81
CA THR A 226 -9.02 -16.91 -10.97
C THR A 226 -7.56 -17.14 -10.60
N VAL A 227 -7.30 -17.31 -9.31
CA VAL A 227 -6.01 -17.72 -8.74
C VAL A 227 -6.16 -19.15 -8.23
N THR A 228 -5.22 -20.02 -8.60
CA THR A 228 -5.15 -21.41 -8.14
C THR A 228 -3.86 -21.64 -7.37
N ALA A 229 -3.89 -22.56 -6.39
CA ALA A 229 -2.75 -22.84 -5.52
C ALA A 229 -1.52 -23.28 -6.34
N GLY A 230 -0.34 -22.74 -6.01
CA GLY A 230 0.94 -23.12 -6.63
C GLY A 230 1.05 -22.81 -8.12
N ASN A 231 0.20 -21.95 -8.67
CA ASN A 231 0.18 -21.59 -10.08
C ASN A 231 0.26 -20.08 -10.27
N VAL A 232 0.66 -19.69 -11.47
CA VAL A 232 0.69 -18.31 -11.92
C VAL A 232 -0.48 -18.02 -12.84
N THR A 233 -1.16 -16.90 -12.59
CA THR A 233 -2.15 -16.32 -13.50
C THR A 233 -1.55 -15.05 -14.11
N VAL A 234 -1.40 -15.03 -15.44
CA VAL A 234 -0.84 -13.88 -16.14
C VAL A 234 -1.94 -12.92 -16.59
N VAL A 235 -1.85 -11.66 -16.18
CA VAL A 235 -2.79 -10.58 -16.53
C VAL A 235 -2.00 -9.36 -16.99
N ASN A 236 -1.97 -9.15 -18.31
CA ASN A 236 -1.33 -7.98 -18.92
C ASN A 236 -2.40 -6.92 -19.22
N VAL A 237 -2.09 -5.66 -18.95
CA VAL A 237 -3.01 -4.53 -19.12
C VAL A 237 -2.35 -3.43 -19.94
N GLN A 238 -3.15 -2.79 -20.79
CA GLN A 238 -2.72 -1.62 -21.55
C GLN A 238 -3.61 -0.44 -21.17
N LEU A 239 -3.05 0.55 -20.47
CA LEU A 239 -3.80 1.72 -20.05
C LEU A 239 -3.84 2.78 -21.15
N GLN A 240 -5.01 3.39 -21.32
CA GLN A 240 -5.20 4.50 -22.24
C GLN A 240 -4.90 5.82 -21.53
N ARG A 241 -4.11 6.69 -22.15
CA ARG A 241 -3.88 8.04 -21.61
C ARG A 241 -5.20 8.80 -21.49
N GLU A 242 -5.37 9.53 -20.39
CA GLU A 242 -6.39 10.56 -20.28
C GLU A 242 -6.06 11.65 -21.31
N ILE A 243 -6.81 11.66 -22.40
CA ILE A 243 -6.75 12.77 -23.34
C ILE A 243 -7.49 13.93 -22.69
N ILE A 244 -6.75 14.91 -22.16
CA ILE A 244 -7.31 16.22 -21.79
C ILE A 244 -7.58 16.97 -23.10
N THR A 245 -8.61 16.58 -23.86
CA THR A 245 -9.14 17.44 -24.92
C THR A 245 -10.01 18.50 -24.26
N HIS A 246 -9.42 19.66 -23.97
CA HIS A 246 -10.20 20.88 -24.05
C HIS A 246 -10.57 21.09 -25.52
N ILE A 247 -11.71 20.54 -25.93
CA ILE A 247 -12.67 21.07 -26.90
C ILE A 247 -13.96 20.25 -26.75
N ASP A 248 -15.02 21.00 -26.48
CA ASP A 248 -16.42 20.60 -26.38
C ASP A 248 -16.89 19.74 -27.58
N SER A 249 -17.41 18.54 -27.32
CA SER A 249 -18.77 18.13 -27.73
C SER A 249 -19.06 16.64 -27.50
N ARG A 250 -19.90 16.41 -26.48
CA ARG A 250 -20.88 15.31 -26.29
C ARG A 250 -20.42 13.88 -26.56
N LYS A 251 -20.32 13.07 -25.48
CA LYS A 251 -20.78 11.67 -25.47
C LYS A 251 -21.15 11.18 -24.07
N SER A 252 -22.40 10.73 -23.96
CA SER A 252 -22.94 9.71 -23.04
C SER A 252 -22.35 9.65 -21.63
N GLN A 253 -22.91 10.44 -20.70
CA GLN A 253 -22.61 10.37 -19.28
C GLN A 253 -23.79 9.77 -18.52
N THR A 254 -23.58 8.64 -17.86
CA THR A 254 -24.00 8.59 -16.46
C THR A 254 -23.13 9.62 -15.72
N PRO A 255 -23.70 10.68 -15.13
CA PRO A 255 -22.90 11.73 -14.51
C PRO A 255 -22.01 11.14 -13.43
N ALA A 256 -20.70 11.42 -13.47
CA ALA A 256 -19.80 11.07 -12.38
C ALA A 256 -20.40 11.57 -11.03
N PRO A 257 -20.32 10.80 -9.93
CA PRO A 257 -20.94 11.19 -8.66
C PRO A 257 -20.44 12.54 -8.13
N ILE A 258 -19.20 12.90 -8.47
CA ILE A 258 -18.60 14.21 -8.19
C ILE A 258 -17.88 14.73 -9.44
N GLN A 259 -18.03 16.01 -9.73
CA GLN A 259 -17.29 16.73 -10.76
C GLN A 259 -16.71 18.01 -10.16
N LEU A 260 -15.42 18.26 -10.34
CA LEU A 260 -14.74 19.47 -9.87
C LEU A 260 -14.29 20.26 -11.10
N GLU A 261 -14.75 21.49 -11.21
CA GLU A 261 -14.34 22.39 -12.28
C GLU A 261 -13.04 23.11 -11.89
N PRO A 262 -12.22 23.53 -12.88
CA PRO A 262 -11.13 24.46 -12.64
C PRO A 262 -11.65 25.72 -11.95
N ASN A 263 -10.95 26.19 -10.92
CA ASN A 263 -11.30 27.44 -10.27
C ASN A 263 -11.08 28.62 -11.24
N TYR A 264 -11.95 29.63 -11.18
CA TYR A 264 -11.82 30.82 -12.01
C TYR A 264 -12.05 32.10 -11.21
N PRO A 265 -11.19 33.13 -11.36
CA PRO A 265 -9.95 33.12 -12.17
C PRO A 265 -8.84 32.23 -11.58
N ASN A 266 -7.87 31.79 -12.40
CA ASN A 266 -6.61 31.16 -11.96
C ASN A 266 -5.52 31.46 -13.01
N PRO A 267 -4.46 32.23 -12.71
CA PRO A 267 -4.14 32.87 -11.43
C PRO A 267 -5.23 33.82 -10.91
N PHE A 268 -5.28 34.06 -9.61
CA PHE A 268 -6.31 34.90 -8.98
C PHE A 268 -5.74 35.95 -8.01
N ASN A 269 -6.47 37.04 -7.83
CA ASN A 269 -6.15 38.10 -6.86
C ASN A 269 -7.41 38.85 -6.38
N PRO A 270 -7.70 38.92 -5.07
CA PRO A 270 -7.30 37.96 -4.04
C PRO A 270 -8.23 36.74 -4.01
N ALA A 271 -9.29 36.71 -4.85
CA ALA A 271 -10.35 35.72 -4.76
C ALA A 271 -10.56 34.92 -6.06
N THR A 272 -10.94 33.65 -5.91
CA THR A 272 -11.34 32.75 -7.00
C THR A 272 -12.58 31.96 -6.62
N THR A 273 -13.33 31.49 -7.61
CA THR A 273 -14.51 30.65 -7.40
C THR A 273 -14.18 29.20 -7.74
N ILE A 274 -14.40 28.29 -6.80
CA ILE A 274 -14.32 26.84 -7.00
C ILE A 274 -15.74 26.34 -7.26
N ARG A 275 -15.96 25.69 -8.41
CA ARG A 275 -17.25 25.13 -8.82
C ARG A 275 -17.18 23.60 -8.82
N PHE A 276 -18.24 22.95 -8.38
CA PHE A 276 -18.33 21.50 -8.41
C PHE A 276 -19.79 21.04 -8.48
N THR A 277 -20.02 19.84 -8.99
CA THR A 277 -21.34 19.22 -9.07
C THR A 277 -21.34 17.91 -8.29
N THR A 278 -22.39 17.69 -7.51
CA THR A 278 -22.69 16.39 -6.88
C THR A 278 -23.89 15.76 -7.58
N SER A 279 -23.79 14.50 -7.98
CA SER A 279 -24.90 13.79 -8.67
C SER A 279 -25.75 12.96 -7.69
N VAL A 280 -25.31 12.82 -6.44
CA VAL A 280 -25.97 12.09 -5.35
C VAL A 280 -25.87 12.88 -4.03
N PRO A 281 -26.78 12.66 -3.06
CA PRO A 281 -26.63 13.24 -1.72
C PRO A 281 -25.35 12.74 -1.04
N ALA A 282 -24.55 13.65 -0.51
CA ALA A 282 -23.27 13.29 0.10
C ALA A 282 -22.79 14.31 1.13
N TYR A 283 -21.91 13.89 2.05
CA TYR A 283 -21.18 14.83 2.89
C TYR A 283 -19.95 15.33 2.12
N VAL A 284 -19.84 16.64 1.93
CA VAL A 284 -18.79 17.26 1.13
C VAL A 284 -17.86 18.06 2.01
N ASN A 285 -16.55 17.86 1.84
CA ASN A 285 -15.50 18.61 2.50
C ASN A 285 -14.58 19.24 1.43
N LEU A 286 -14.41 20.56 1.46
CA LEU A 286 -13.53 21.32 0.58
C LEU A 286 -12.51 22.07 1.43
N LYS A 287 -11.24 21.71 1.27
CA LYS A 287 -10.11 22.28 2.02
C LYS A 287 -9.02 22.79 1.08
N VAL A 288 -8.25 23.76 1.55
CA VAL A 288 -7.06 24.32 0.88
C VAL A 288 -5.81 23.96 1.69
N PHE A 289 -4.74 23.63 0.99
CA PHE A 289 -3.45 23.18 1.51
C PHE A 289 -2.31 23.98 0.88
N ASN A 290 -1.21 24.15 1.61
CA ASN A 290 0.04 24.68 1.06
C ASN A 290 0.85 23.56 0.36
N THR A 291 2.04 23.90 -0.15
CA THR A 291 2.93 22.93 -0.84
C THR A 291 3.54 21.88 0.08
N LEU A 292 3.51 22.08 1.40
CA LEU A 292 3.95 21.09 2.40
C LEU A 292 2.82 20.13 2.80
N GLY A 293 1.61 20.31 2.25
CA GLY A 293 0.44 19.50 2.59
C GLY A 293 -0.28 19.94 3.87
N GLU A 294 0.11 21.07 4.47
CA GLU A 294 -0.55 21.61 5.65
C GLU A 294 -1.88 22.28 5.25
N GLU A 295 -2.95 22.02 6.01
CA GLU A 295 -4.25 22.66 5.81
C GLU A 295 -4.17 24.15 6.15
N VAL A 296 -4.48 25.01 5.19
CA VAL A 296 -4.51 26.46 5.40
C VAL A 296 -5.93 27.01 5.59
N LYS A 297 -6.95 26.33 5.06
CA LYS A 297 -8.36 26.75 5.19
C LYS A 297 -9.34 25.63 4.86
N THR A 298 -10.35 25.43 5.69
CA THR A 298 -11.58 24.72 5.32
C THR A 298 -12.56 25.71 4.69
N LEU A 299 -13.01 25.45 3.46
CA LEU A 299 -13.98 26.28 2.73
C LEU A 299 -15.42 25.77 2.85
N LEU A 300 -15.60 24.46 2.98
CA LEU A 300 -16.89 23.81 3.09
C LEU A 300 -16.76 22.49 3.85
N SER A 301 -17.69 22.16 4.74
CA SER A 301 -17.77 20.85 5.37
C SER A 301 -19.21 20.58 5.84
N GLN A 302 -20.06 20.08 4.96
CA GLN A 302 -21.47 19.86 5.26
C GLN A 302 -22.13 18.83 4.33
N PRO A 303 -23.30 18.26 4.72
CA PRO A 303 -24.14 17.51 3.80
C PRO A 303 -24.62 18.39 2.64
N MET A 304 -24.60 17.85 1.43
CA MET A 304 -25.05 18.53 0.22
C MET A 304 -26.03 17.66 -0.56
N GLN A 305 -27.03 18.32 -1.14
CA GLN A 305 -27.95 17.70 -2.09
C GLN A 305 -27.32 17.65 -3.49
N PRO A 306 -27.81 16.76 -4.38
CA PRO A 306 -27.41 16.76 -5.77
C PRO A 306 -27.61 18.14 -6.42
N GLY A 307 -26.62 18.59 -7.18
CA GLY A 307 -26.67 19.88 -7.87
C GLY A 307 -25.29 20.50 -8.09
N ALA A 308 -25.28 21.62 -8.81
CA ALA A 308 -24.11 22.45 -8.99
C ALA A 308 -23.93 23.39 -7.78
N HIS A 309 -22.71 23.49 -7.30
CA HIS A 309 -22.31 24.25 -6.12
C HIS A 309 -21.10 25.12 -6.44
N GLN A 310 -20.97 26.23 -5.73
CA GLN A 310 -19.82 27.10 -5.85
C GLN A 310 -19.39 27.66 -4.49
N VAL A 311 -18.09 27.78 -4.29
CA VAL A 311 -17.49 28.35 -3.08
C VAL A 311 -16.43 29.37 -3.48
N VAL A 312 -16.50 30.56 -2.90
CA VAL A 312 -15.50 31.61 -3.13
C VAL A 312 -14.36 31.42 -2.14
N PHE A 313 -13.14 31.33 -2.66
CA PHE A 313 -11.92 31.34 -1.87
C PHE A 313 -11.26 32.72 -1.93
N ASP A 314 -11.19 33.39 -0.79
CA ASP A 314 -10.41 34.61 -0.59
C ASP A 314 -9.07 34.28 0.07
N GLY A 315 -7.98 34.55 -0.67
CA GLY A 315 -6.59 34.35 -0.30
C GLY A 315 -5.87 35.60 0.18
N SER A 316 -6.57 36.71 0.45
CA SER A 316 -5.96 37.99 0.87
C SER A 316 -5.00 37.85 2.07
N ALA A 317 -5.32 36.98 3.02
CA ALA A 317 -4.51 36.70 4.21
C ALA A 317 -3.32 35.74 3.99
N LEU A 318 -3.18 35.15 2.81
CA LEU A 318 -2.14 34.18 2.49
C LEU A 318 -0.99 34.82 1.70
N ALA A 319 0.20 34.21 1.69
CA ALA A 319 1.30 34.67 0.83
C ALA A 319 1.00 34.35 -0.65
N GLY A 320 1.49 35.17 -1.58
CA GLY A 320 1.42 34.83 -3.02
C GLY A 320 2.18 33.53 -3.29
N GLY A 321 1.63 32.66 -4.14
CA GLY A 321 2.22 31.34 -4.38
C GLY A 321 1.22 30.27 -4.81
N ILE A 322 1.70 29.03 -4.82
CA ILE A 322 0.93 27.85 -5.18
C ILE A 322 0.26 27.25 -3.94
N TYR A 323 -1.03 26.95 -4.07
CA TYR A 323 -1.80 26.17 -3.11
C TYR A 323 -2.55 25.06 -3.84
N TYR A 324 -3.05 24.09 -3.09
CA TYR A 324 -3.89 23.02 -3.60
C TYR A 324 -5.22 23.02 -2.86
N TYR A 325 -6.32 22.70 -3.54
CA TYR A 325 -7.59 22.43 -2.88
C TYR A 325 -8.00 20.99 -3.11
N ARG A 326 -8.60 20.38 -2.09
CA ARG A 326 -9.12 19.02 -2.13
C ARG A 326 -10.61 19.04 -1.83
N LEU A 327 -11.40 18.53 -2.76
CA LEU A 327 -12.81 18.25 -2.62
C LEU A 327 -12.98 16.76 -2.32
N GLN A 328 -13.46 16.44 -1.12
CA GLN A 328 -13.77 15.09 -0.69
C GLN A 328 -15.28 14.92 -0.57
N MET A 329 -15.80 13.80 -1.04
CA MET A 329 -17.21 13.45 -0.97
C MET A 329 -17.36 12.08 -0.33
N ALA A 330 -18.11 11.99 0.75
CA ALA A 330 -18.49 10.73 1.39
C ALA A 330 -19.96 10.46 1.12
N VAL A 331 -20.23 9.41 0.35
CA VAL A 331 -21.60 9.01 -0.01
C VAL A 331 -22.09 7.95 0.96
N ARG A 332 -23.27 8.16 1.54
CA ARG A 332 -23.98 7.17 2.36
C ARG A 332 -25.15 6.65 1.53
N THR A 333 -25.03 5.45 0.98
CA THR A 333 -26.13 4.73 0.33
C THR A 333 -26.53 3.52 1.18
N GLU A 334 -27.61 2.83 0.81
CA GLU A 334 -28.00 1.53 1.40
C GLU A 334 -26.99 0.41 1.10
N GLY A 335 -26.01 0.65 0.21
CA GLY A 335 -24.87 -0.24 -0.08
C GLY A 335 -23.59 0.17 0.65
N THR A 336 -22.43 -0.28 0.14
CA THR A 336 -21.13 0.04 0.73
C THR A 336 -20.82 1.55 0.62
N PRO A 337 -20.55 2.24 1.74
CA PRO A 337 -20.16 3.65 1.70
C PRO A 337 -18.83 3.79 0.96
N TYR A 338 -18.73 4.81 0.11
CA TYR A 338 -17.51 5.10 -0.64
C TYR A 338 -17.13 6.57 -0.50
N ARG A 339 -15.83 6.84 -0.69
CA ARG A 339 -15.26 8.19 -0.65
C ARG A 339 -14.64 8.50 -2.00
N LEU A 340 -14.94 9.69 -2.52
CA LEU A 340 -14.28 10.23 -3.71
C LEU A 340 -13.48 11.47 -3.32
N SER A 341 -12.36 11.68 -4.00
CA SER A 341 -11.53 12.86 -3.84
C SER A 341 -11.18 13.44 -5.20
N ARG A 342 -11.19 14.77 -5.30
CA ARG A 342 -10.68 15.53 -6.45
C ARG A 342 -9.82 16.67 -5.93
N THR A 343 -8.75 16.97 -6.63
CA THR A 343 -7.83 18.05 -6.28
C THR A 343 -7.73 19.06 -7.41
N GLY A 344 -7.51 20.32 -7.06
CA GLY A 344 -7.15 21.36 -8.01
C GLY A 344 -6.03 22.24 -7.46
N LYS A 345 -5.45 23.05 -8.35
CA LYS A 345 -4.32 23.93 -8.07
C LYS A 345 -4.76 25.39 -8.06
N LEU A 346 -4.26 26.16 -7.12
CA LEU A 346 -4.50 27.59 -6.95
C LEU A 346 -3.18 28.33 -7.15
N LEU A 347 -3.17 29.37 -7.97
CA LEU A 347 -2.04 30.29 -8.11
C LEU A 347 -2.48 31.69 -7.66
N LEU A 348 -2.16 32.04 -6.42
CA LEU A 348 -2.44 33.36 -5.85
C LEU A 348 -1.33 34.33 -6.29
N ILE A 349 -1.70 35.37 -7.02
CA ILE A 349 -0.80 36.47 -7.38
C ILE A 349 -1.12 37.68 -6.51
N LYS A 350 -0.08 38.34 -5.98
CA LYS A 350 -0.20 39.58 -5.20
C LYS A 350 0.26 40.77 -5.99
#